data_AF-A0A7C3HZ52-F1
#
_entry.id   AF-A0A7C3HZ52-F1
#
_cell.length_a   1.000
_cell.length_b   1.000
_cell.length_c   1.000
_cell.angle_alpha   90.00
_cell.angle_beta   90.00
_cell.angle_gamma   90.00
#
_symmetry.space_group_name_H-M   'P 1'
#
loop_
_entity.id
_entity.type
_entity.pdbx_description
1 polymer ?
#
loop_
_entity_poly.entity_id
_entity_poly.type
_entity_poly.pdbx_seq_one_letter_code
_entity_poly.pdbx_strand_id
1 'polypeptide(L)'
;MLALGQGPNPEKAKRLGLPEGTVQVSACVPGMGEHWAKPPDLPFGPIYGVMGERLVFVEIMVAQSDFAAGKSWRDLLKPLKGYAIDHVDVEFEPQGHEGYPVPHYDIHAYFVPHAEHLGYCP
;
A
#
# COMPACT_ATOMS: atom_id res chain seq x y z
N MET A 1 4.69 -18.46 -3.79
CA MET A 1 5.79 -18.42 -2.80
C MET A 1 6.21 -16.97 -2.75
N LEU A 2 5.52 -16.17 -1.93
CA LEU A 2 5.96 -14.82 -1.59
C LEU A 2 7.44 -14.91 -1.21
N ALA A 3 8.31 -14.31 -2.02
CA ALA A 3 9.68 -14.09 -1.62
C ALA A 3 9.57 -13.25 -0.35
N LEU A 4 9.84 -13.89 0.79
CA LEU A 4 9.91 -13.20 2.08
C LEU A 4 10.81 -11.99 1.83
N GLY A 5 10.23 -10.79 1.94
CA GLY A 5 11.01 -9.55 1.97
C GLY A 5 12.14 -9.73 2.97
N GLN A 6 13.24 -9.01 2.76
CA GLN A 6 14.30 -8.93 3.77
C GLN A 6 13.62 -8.71 5.11
N GLY A 7 13.91 -9.57 6.11
CA GLY A 7 13.17 -9.61 7.37
C GLY A 7 13.03 -8.22 8.03
N PRO A 8 12.24 -8.10 9.11
CA PRO A 8 11.85 -6.82 9.68
C PRO A 8 13.03 -5.83 9.74
N ASN A 9 12.89 -4.70 9.03
CA ASN A 9 13.85 -3.60 9.03
C ASN A 9 13.23 -2.39 9.75
N PRO A 10 13.17 -2.45 11.10
CA PRO A 10 12.50 -1.44 11.92
C PRO A 10 13.19 -0.08 11.83
N GLU A 11 14.49 -0.04 11.53
CA GLU A 11 15.22 1.21 11.38
C GLU A 11 14.76 1.99 10.15
N LYS A 12 14.57 1.32 9.01
CA LYS A 12 14.04 1.93 7.79
C LYS A 12 12.60 2.42 8.01
N ALA A 13 11.73 1.59 8.59
CA ALA A 13 10.37 1.98 8.92
C ALA A 13 10.33 3.24 9.79
N LYS A 14 11.19 3.32 10.82
CA LYS A 14 11.31 4.49 11.68
C LYS A 14 11.79 5.73 10.93
N ARG A 15 12.80 5.63 10.05
CA ARG A 15 13.30 6.76 9.25
C ARG A 15 12.23 7.33 8.32
N LEU A 16 11.42 6.45 7.74
CA LEU A 16 10.30 6.81 6.86
C LEU A 16 9.09 7.39 7.61
N GLY A 17 9.10 7.35 8.95
CA GLY A 17 7.97 7.79 9.77
C GLY A 17 6.77 6.83 9.71
N LEU A 18 6.99 5.57 9.34
CA LEU A 18 5.95 4.55 9.35
C LEU A 18 5.52 4.25 10.79
N PRO A 19 4.24 3.85 11.02
CA PRO A 19 3.78 3.44 12.34
C PRO A 19 4.64 2.31 12.94
N GLU A 20 4.80 2.33 14.26
CA GLU A 20 5.50 1.25 14.97
C GLU A 20 4.86 -0.12 14.70
N GLY A 21 5.70 -1.13 14.47
CA GLY A 21 5.27 -2.49 14.11
C GLY A 21 5.06 -2.72 12.62
N THR A 22 5.28 -1.71 11.77
CA THR A 22 5.25 -1.85 10.32
C THR A 22 6.47 -2.65 9.84
N VAL A 23 6.23 -3.66 8.99
CA VAL A 23 7.26 -4.52 8.40
C VAL A 23 7.11 -4.55 6.89
N GLN A 24 8.19 -4.89 6.19
CA GLN A 24 8.14 -5.14 4.74
C GLN A 24 7.41 -6.44 4.48
N VAL A 25 6.40 -6.39 3.61
CA VAL A 25 5.55 -7.54 3.25
C VAL A 25 5.76 -7.99 1.81
N SER A 26 6.26 -7.10 0.93
CA SER A 26 6.72 -7.43 -0.41
C SER A 26 7.98 -6.66 -0.79
N ALA A 27 8.81 -7.24 -1.66
CA ALA A 27 10.13 -6.71 -2.02
C ALA A 27 10.11 -5.69 -3.18
N CYS A 28 9.35 -5.95 -4.24
CA CYS A 28 9.21 -5.03 -5.38
C CYS A 28 7.96 -5.44 -6.16
N VAL A 29 6.96 -4.57 -6.17
CA VAL A 29 5.73 -4.73 -6.97
C VAL A 29 5.82 -3.74 -8.14
N PRO A 30 5.68 -4.21 -9.40
CA PRO A 30 5.74 -3.35 -10.58
C PRO A 30 4.83 -2.14 -10.47
N GLY A 31 5.37 -0.94 -10.73
CA GLY A 31 4.62 0.30 -10.64
C GLY A 31 4.38 0.84 -9.22
N MET A 32 4.77 0.10 -8.17
CA MET A 32 4.38 0.39 -6.78
C MET A 32 5.58 0.48 -5.81
N GLY A 33 6.56 -0.42 -5.95
CA GLY A 33 7.70 -0.51 -5.02
C GLY A 33 7.54 -1.62 -3.97
N GLU A 34 8.19 -1.47 -2.84
CA GLU A 34 8.06 -2.34 -1.67
C GLU A 34 6.72 -2.06 -0.96
N HIS A 35 6.00 -3.09 -0.52
CA HIS A 35 4.86 -2.90 0.39
C HIS A 35 5.28 -3.09 1.83
N TRP A 36 4.77 -2.21 2.68
CA TRP A 36 5.00 -2.20 4.11
C TRP A 36 3.66 -2.09 4.85
N ALA A 37 3.43 -2.95 5.84
CA ALA A 37 2.20 -2.92 6.63
C ALA A 37 2.44 -3.48 8.03
N LYS A 38 1.51 -3.24 8.95
CA LYS A 38 1.45 -4.04 10.18
C LYS A 38 0.74 -5.35 9.82
N PRO A 39 1.24 -6.53 10.26
CA PRO A 39 0.57 -7.79 9.96
C PRO A 39 -0.92 -7.85 10.34
N PRO A 40 -1.37 -7.25 11.46
CA PRO A 40 -2.80 -7.23 11.82
C PRO A 40 -3.70 -6.38 10.93
N ASP A 41 -3.12 -5.46 10.16
CA ASP A 41 -3.88 -4.56 9.28
C ASP A 41 -4.17 -5.23 7.91
N LEU A 42 -3.46 -6.31 7.58
CA LEU A 42 -3.65 -7.05 6.33
C LEU A 42 -4.90 -7.94 6.34
N PRO A 43 -5.53 -8.17 5.17
CA PRO A 43 -5.18 -7.62 3.86
C PRO A 43 -5.62 -6.16 3.68
N PHE A 44 -6.62 -5.69 4.43
CA PHE A 44 -7.29 -4.41 4.18
C PHE A 44 -6.38 -3.16 4.11
N GLY A 45 -5.36 -3.06 4.97
CA GLY A 45 -4.47 -1.90 5.08
C GLY A 45 -4.73 -1.02 6.31
N PRO A 46 -4.00 0.10 6.45
CA PRO A 46 -3.21 0.76 5.40
C PRO A 46 -1.93 0.00 5.04
N ILE A 47 -1.66 -0.08 3.74
CA ILE A 47 -0.39 -0.56 3.16
C ILE A 47 0.38 0.67 2.67
N TYR A 48 1.69 0.69 2.91
CA TYR A 48 2.58 1.79 2.53
C TYR A 48 3.51 1.34 1.42
N GLY A 49 3.48 2.05 0.28
CA GLY A 49 4.42 1.87 -0.80
C GLY A 49 5.74 2.59 -0.52
N VAL A 50 6.86 1.90 -0.69
CA VAL A 50 8.20 2.45 -0.46
C VAL A 50 9.12 2.13 -1.63
N MET A 51 9.86 3.13 -2.12
CA MET A 51 10.89 2.93 -3.13
C MET A 51 12.22 3.53 -2.62
N GLY A 52 13.19 2.67 -2.33
CA GLY A 52 14.44 3.10 -1.67
C GLY A 52 14.17 3.68 -0.28
N GLU A 53 14.52 4.94 -0.05
CA GLU A 53 14.27 5.66 1.22
C GLU A 53 13.12 6.68 1.10
N ARG A 54 12.21 6.50 0.12
CA ARG A 54 11.05 7.38 -0.11
C ARG A 54 9.73 6.64 0.07
N LEU A 55 8.79 7.28 0.76
CA LEU A 55 7.39 6.86 0.76
C LEU A 55 6.74 7.27 -0.55
N VAL A 56 5.97 6.35 -1.15
CA VAL A 56 5.38 6.48 -2.48
C VAL A 56 3.87 6.65 -2.39
N PHE A 57 3.19 5.84 -1.58
CA PHE A 57 1.74 5.91 -1.41
C PHE A 57 1.29 5.35 -0.05
N VAL A 58 0.02 5.57 0.24
CA VAL A 58 -0.77 4.75 1.17
C VAL A 58 -1.93 4.10 0.42
N GLU A 59 -2.24 2.86 0.73
CA GLU A 59 -3.21 2.01 0.03
C GLU A 59 -4.19 1.38 1.02
N ILE A 60 -5.44 1.22 0.59
CA ILE A 60 -6.41 0.31 1.23
C ILE A 60 -7.06 -0.58 0.16
N MET A 61 -7.40 -1.82 0.54
CA MET A 61 -8.05 -2.78 -0.34
C MET A 61 -9.52 -2.96 0.06
N VAL A 62 -10.43 -2.37 -0.73
CA VAL A 62 -11.88 -2.39 -0.45
C VAL A 62 -12.56 -3.52 -1.21
N ALA A 63 -13.03 -4.55 -0.49
CA ALA A 63 -13.85 -5.61 -1.10
C ALA A 63 -15.04 -5.04 -1.87
N GLN A 64 -15.26 -5.52 -3.10
CA GLN A 64 -16.40 -5.13 -3.92
C GLN A 64 -17.73 -5.38 -3.19
N SER A 65 -17.83 -6.49 -2.47
CA SER A 65 -19.02 -6.85 -1.69
C SER A 65 -19.33 -5.86 -0.57
N ASP A 66 -18.29 -5.38 0.12
CA ASP A 66 -18.46 -4.41 1.21
C ASP A 66 -18.88 -3.04 0.66
N PHE A 67 -18.31 -2.65 -0.49
CA PHE A 67 -18.67 -1.41 -1.18
C PHE A 67 -20.13 -1.46 -1.65
N ALA A 68 -20.55 -2.57 -2.26
CA ALA A 68 -21.93 -2.79 -2.66
C ALA A 68 -22.91 -2.82 -1.47
N ALA A 69 -22.45 -3.24 -0.29
CA ALA A 69 -23.22 -3.22 0.95
C ALA A 69 -23.32 -1.82 1.59
N GLY A 70 -22.71 -0.79 1.01
CA GLY A 70 -22.77 0.58 1.52
C GLY A 70 -21.91 0.81 2.76
N LYS A 71 -20.92 -0.05 3.03
CA LYS A 71 -19.98 0.15 4.13
C LYS A 71 -19.21 1.44 3.92
N SER A 72 -18.89 2.11 5.02
CA SER A 72 -18.11 3.35 5.01
C SER A 72 -16.71 3.11 5.55
N TRP A 73 -15.75 3.76 4.90
CA TRP A 73 -14.37 3.87 5.37
C TRP A 73 -14.02 5.34 5.48
N ARG A 74 -13.50 5.76 6.62
CA ARG A 74 -13.22 7.16 6.90
C ARG A 74 -11.81 7.27 7.41
N ASP A 75 -11.11 8.32 7.00
CA ASP A 75 -9.87 8.74 7.64
C ASP A 75 -8.65 7.80 7.43
N LEU A 76 -8.66 6.95 6.39
CA LEU A 76 -7.67 5.90 6.17
C LEU A 76 -6.51 6.27 5.24
N LEU A 77 -6.78 6.96 4.13
CA LEU A 77 -5.79 7.33 3.11
C LEU A 77 -5.08 8.65 3.44
N LYS A 78 -4.67 8.82 4.69
CA LYS A 78 -4.00 10.06 5.12
C LYS A 78 -2.55 10.08 4.70
N PRO A 79 -2.04 11.22 4.21
CA PRO A 79 -0.60 11.36 4.06
C PRO A 79 0.09 11.34 5.42
N LEU A 80 1.24 10.67 5.48
CA LEU A 80 2.13 10.80 6.63
C LEU A 80 2.68 12.23 6.73
N LYS A 81 3.12 12.63 7.93
CA LYS A 81 3.61 13.99 8.17
C LYS A 81 4.72 14.36 7.18
N GLY A 82 4.54 15.48 6.49
CA GLY A 82 5.51 15.97 5.50
C GLY A 82 5.25 15.49 4.07
N TYR A 83 4.24 14.65 3.84
CA TYR A 83 3.78 14.25 2.52
C TYR A 83 2.47 14.94 2.16
N ALA A 84 2.24 15.11 0.85
CA ALA A 84 1.00 15.56 0.27
C ALA A 84 0.55 14.54 -0.77
N ILE A 85 -0.77 14.35 -0.91
CA ILE A 85 -1.32 13.51 -1.97
C ILE A 85 -1.15 14.25 -3.30
N ASP A 86 -0.51 13.59 -4.26
CA ASP A 86 -0.41 14.04 -5.65
C ASP A 86 -1.67 13.65 -6.43
N HIS A 87 -2.01 12.36 -6.42
CA HIS A 87 -3.21 11.82 -7.05
C HIS A 87 -3.72 10.58 -6.29
N VAL A 88 -4.90 10.12 -6.69
CA VAL A 88 -5.53 8.90 -6.17
C VAL A 88 -5.94 8.02 -7.34
N ASP A 89 -5.53 6.76 -7.29
CA ASP A 89 -5.97 5.73 -8.21
C ASP A 89 -6.98 4.80 -7.51
N VAL A 90 -7.95 4.32 -8.28
CA VAL A 90 -8.98 3.38 -7.85
C VAL A 90 -9.02 2.26 -8.88
N GLU A 91 -8.37 1.15 -8.55
CA GLU A 91 -8.09 0.07 -9.48
C GLU A 91 -8.91 -1.16 -9.10
N PHE A 92 -9.63 -1.74 -10.06
CA PHE A 92 -10.45 -2.91 -9.79
C PHE A 92 -9.66 -4.18 -10.08
N GLU A 93 -9.56 -5.05 -9.10
CA GLU A 93 -8.98 -6.39 -9.20
C GLU A 93 -10.12 -7.42 -9.27
N PRO A 94 -10.68 -7.72 -10.46
CA PRO A 94 -11.88 -8.54 -10.61
C PRO A 94 -11.71 -9.99 -10.17
N GLN A 95 -10.48 -10.49 -10.07
CA GLN A 95 -10.16 -11.83 -9.58
C GLN A 95 -9.38 -11.80 -8.25
N GLY A 96 -9.06 -10.62 -7.72
CA GLY A 96 -8.09 -10.44 -6.65
C GLY A 96 -6.69 -10.94 -7.01
N HIS A 97 -5.83 -11.07 -6.00
CA HIS A 97 -4.44 -11.50 -6.18
C HIS A 97 -3.95 -12.37 -5.00
N GLU A 98 -2.72 -12.90 -5.08
CA GLU A 98 -2.10 -13.64 -3.96
C GLU A 98 -2.09 -12.74 -2.70
N GLY A 99 -2.67 -13.22 -1.60
CA GLY A 99 -2.84 -12.46 -0.36
C GLY A 99 -4.25 -11.87 -0.16
N TYR A 100 -5.01 -11.62 -1.25
CA TYR A 100 -6.40 -11.18 -1.16
C TYR A 100 -7.26 -11.69 -2.35
N PRO A 101 -7.70 -12.96 -2.33
CA PRO A 101 -8.28 -13.65 -3.49
C PRO A 101 -9.79 -13.43 -3.63
N VAL A 102 -10.24 -12.17 -3.51
CA VAL A 102 -11.64 -11.77 -3.71
C VAL A 102 -11.68 -10.54 -4.60
N PRO A 103 -12.77 -10.25 -5.33
CA PRO A 103 -12.87 -8.99 -6.06
C PRO A 103 -12.80 -7.79 -5.12
N HIS A 104 -11.88 -6.87 -5.37
CA HIS A 104 -11.68 -5.68 -4.55
C HIS A 104 -11.19 -4.51 -5.39
N TYR A 105 -11.23 -3.33 -4.79
CA TYR A 105 -10.58 -2.14 -5.32
C TYR A 105 -9.33 -1.86 -4.50
N ASP A 106 -8.20 -1.72 -5.18
CA ASP A 106 -7.00 -1.12 -4.61
C ASP A 106 -7.14 0.39 -4.76
N ILE A 107 -7.12 1.08 -3.62
CA ILE A 107 -7.25 2.53 -3.59
C ILE A 107 -5.94 3.10 -3.08
N HIS A 108 -5.15 3.62 -4.02
CA HIS A 108 -3.84 4.18 -3.77
C HIS A 108 -3.93 5.71 -3.68
N ALA A 109 -3.46 6.29 -2.58
CA ALA A 109 -3.18 7.72 -2.50
C ALA A 109 -1.67 7.94 -2.62
N TYR A 110 -1.23 8.33 -3.81
CA TYR A 110 0.17 8.52 -4.15
C TYR A 110 0.69 9.88 -3.69
N PHE A 111 1.96 9.92 -3.29
CA PHE A 111 2.70 11.12 -2.90
C PHE A 111 3.74 11.55 -3.94
N VAL A 112 3.76 10.87 -5.09
CA VAL A 112 4.64 11.13 -6.24
C VAL A 112 3.80 11.22 -7.52
N PRO A 113 4.29 11.88 -8.58
CA PRO A 113 3.59 11.95 -9.86
C PRO A 113 3.30 10.57 -10.44
N HIS A 114 2.15 10.42 -11.10
CA HIS A 114 1.73 9.15 -11.70
C HIS A 114 2.80 8.54 -12.63
N ALA A 115 3.38 9.36 -13.51
CA ALA A 115 4.43 8.92 -14.42
C ALA A 115 5.73 8.46 -13.72
N GLU A 116 5.98 8.88 -12.47
CA GLU A 116 7.17 8.48 -11.71
C GLU A 116 7.05 7.03 -11.23
N HIS A 117 5.94 6.68 -10.57
CA HIS A 117 5.81 5.36 -9.94
C HIS A 117 5.65 4.22 -10.95
N LEU A 118 5.06 4.49 -12.13
CA LEU A 118 4.98 3.50 -13.21
C LEU A 118 6.36 2.98 -13.68
N GLY A 119 7.44 3.71 -13.40
CA GLY A 119 8.81 3.27 -13.68
C GLY A 119 9.48 2.47 -12.56
N TYR A 120 8.81 2.27 -11.43
CA TYR A 120 9.35 1.53 -10.28
C TYR A 120 9.21 0.02 -10.51
N CYS A 121 10.21 -0.74 -10.04
CA CYS A 121 10.24 -2.20 -10.16
C CYS A 121 9.99 -2.69 -11.61
N PRO A 122 10.83 -2.29 -12.58
CA PRO A 122 10.69 -2.71 -13.98
C PRO A 122 10.97 -4.21 -14.20
#